data_AF-A0A2N6EG84-F1
#
_entry.id   AF-A0A2N6EG84-F1
#
_cell.length_a   1.000
_cell.length_b   1.000
_cell.length_c   1.000
_cell.angle_alpha   90.00
_cell.angle_beta   90.00
_cell.angle_gamma   90.00
#
_symmetry.space_group_name_H-M   'P 1'
#
loop_
_entity.id
_entity.type
_entity.pdbx_description
1 polymer ?
#
loop_
_entity_poly.entity_id
_entity_poly.type
_entity_poly.pdbx_seq_one_letter_code
_entity_poly.pdbx_strand_id
1 'polypeptide(L)'
;MVWLNMAGNDGSLLYLDVFNVEHRRQRGEKVVAVSAVLGDGLFEGQVLLEVGVGVEVTFVDAWLAEERLRDFFARVDREEVEEALEEAARALTGSAGRQAPSPAWMSPHPGGGGSASRVAEDAPTWSAVA
;
A
#
# COMPACT_ATOMS: atom_id res chain seq x y z
N MET A 1 3.34 -0.68 2.30
CA MET A 1 3.15 0.56 1.52
C MET A 1 3.60 0.42 0.06
N VAL A 2 2.73 0.80 -0.88
CA VAL A 2 2.92 0.87 -2.34
C VAL A 2 2.58 2.29 -2.77
N TRP A 3 3.42 2.93 -3.58
CA TRP A 3 3.12 4.23 -4.17
C TRP A 3 2.23 4.06 -5.40
N LEU A 4 1.14 4.80 -5.48
CA LEU A 4 0.31 4.87 -6.67
C LEU A 4 0.99 5.80 -7.69
N ASN A 5 0.96 5.44 -8.97
CA ASN A 5 1.58 6.24 -10.03
C ASN A 5 0.70 7.44 -10.41
N MET A 6 0.30 8.23 -9.40
CA MET A 6 -0.52 9.42 -9.54
C MET A 6 -0.23 10.42 -8.43
N ALA A 7 -0.55 11.68 -8.68
CA ALA A 7 -0.46 12.76 -7.72
C ALA A 7 -1.80 13.51 -7.65
N GLY A 8 -2.17 13.99 -6.47
CA GLY A 8 -3.28 14.91 -6.31
C GLY A 8 -3.01 16.27 -6.96
N ASN A 9 -4.05 17.10 -7.07
CA ASN A 9 -3.95 18.44 -7.67
C ASN A 9 -3.00 19.39 -6.89
N ASP A 10 -2.69 19.05 -5.65
CA ASP A 10 -1.73 19.73 -4.78
C ASP A 10 -0.29 19.22 -4.94
N GLY A 11 -0.07 18.21 -5.79
CA GLY A 11 1.22 17.55 -6.01
C GLY A 11 1.53 16.46 -4.98
N SER A 12 0.59 16.14 -4.08
CA SER A 12 0.77 15.08 -3.08
C SER A 12 0.74 13.70 -3.76
N LEU A 13 1.73 12.85 -3.46
CA LEU A 13 1.76 11.48 -3.98
C LEU A 13 0.81 10.60 -3.18
N LEU A 14 0.04 9.77 -3.88
CA LEU A 14 -0.87 8.82 -3.24
C LEU A 14 -0.14 7.52 -2.91
N TYR A 15 -0.46 6.92 -1.77
CA TYR A 15 0.05 5.61 -1.36
C TYR A 15 -1.07 4.70 -0.88
N LEU A 16 -0.80 3.40 -0.98
CA LEU A 16 -1.61 2.33 -0.44
C LEU A 16 -0.78 1.53 0.57
N ASP A 17 -1.16 1.58 1.85
CA ASP A 17 -0.54 0.76 2.88
C ASP A 17 -1.36 -0.48 3.20
N VAL A 18 -0.93 -1.60 2.61
CA VAL A 18 -1.59 -2.90 2.76
C VAL A 18 -1.20 -3.54 4.08
N PHE A 19 -2.19 -3.86 4.90
CA PHE A 19 -1.98 -4.52 6.19
C PHE A 19 -2.62 -5.92 6.26
N ASN A 20 -3.53 -6.27 5.34
CA ASN A 20 -4.08 -7.62 5.26
C ASN A 20 -4.37 -8.05 3.81
N VAL A 21 -4.10 -9.32 3.53
CA VAL A 21 -4.44 -9.98 2.25
C VAL A 21 -5.03 -11.35 2.56
N GLU A 22 -6.24 -11.60 2.10
CA GLU A 22 -6.96 -12.84 2.36
C GLU A 22 -7.41 -13.52 1.06
N HIS A 23 -7.06 -14.79 0.90
CA HIS A 23 -7.50 -15.62 -0.22
C HIS A 23 -8.77 -16.38 0.14
N ARG A 24 -9.86 -16.10 -0.58
CA ARG A 24 -11.20 -16.63 -0.31
C ARG A 24 -11.75 -17.39 -1.51
N ARG A 25 -12.81 -18.16 -1.26
CA ARG A 25 -13.69 -18.66 -2.32
C ARG A 25 -15.07 -18.07 -2.14
N GLN A 26 -15.57 -17.37 -3.16
CA GLN A 26 -16.92 -16.78 -3.16
C GLN A 26 -17.68 -17.36 -4.35
N ARG A 27 -18.82 -18.02 -4.08
CA ARG A 27 -19.66 -18.66 -5.13
C ARG A 27 -18.91 -19.61 -6.08
N GLY A 28 -17.82 -20.22 -5.62
CA GLY A 28 -16.97 -21.13 -6.40
C GLY A 28 -15.79 -20.46 -7.11
N GLU A 29 -15.72 -19.14 -7.11
CA GLU A 29 -14.62 -18.37 -7.69
C GLU A 29 -13.55 -18.04 -6.64
N LYS A 30 -12.29 -17.93 -7.07
CA LYS A 30 -11.20 -17.46 -6.21
C LYS A 30 -11.26 -15.94 -6.17
N VAL A 31 -11.36 -15.38 -4.97
CA VAL A 31 -11.34 -13.95 -4.71
C VAL A 31 -10.21 -13.65 -3.73
N VAL A 32 -9.46 -12.57 -3.96
CA VAL A 32 -8.48 -12.07 -3.01
C VAL A 32 -8.95 -10.74 -2.46
N ALA A 33 -9.13 -10.65 -1.15
CA ALA A 33 -9.50 -9.42 -0.46
C ALA A 33 -8.25 -8.76 0.12
N VAL A 34 -8.03 -7.48 -0.19
CA VAL A 34 -6.90 -6.67 0.28
C VAL A 34 -7.44 -5.55 1.15
N SER A 35 -7.05 -5.52 2.42
CA SER A 35 -7.37 -4.41 3.33
C SER A 35 -6.16 -3.49 3.47
N ALA A 36 -6.40 -2.20 3.24
CA ALA A 36 -5.34 -1.22 3.17
C ALA A 36 -5.80 0.17 3.64
N VAL A 37 -4.82 1.06 3.84
CA VAL A 37 -5.04 2.50 4.01
C VAL A 37 -4.63 3.20 2.73
N LEU A 38 -5.52 4.01 2.16
CA LEU A 38 -5.22 4.98 1.11
C LEU A 38 -4.87 6.32 1.76
N GLY A 39 -3.79 6.95 1.33
CA GLY A 39 -3.46 8.29 1.80
C GLY A 39 -2.65 9.13 0.83
N ASP A 40 -2.63 10.43 1.10
CA ASP A 40 -1.85 11.47 0.40
C ASP A 40 -0.96 12.28 1.38
N GLY A 41 -0.93 11.87 2.66
CA GLY A 41 -0.25 12.58 3.76
C GLY A 41 -1.11 13.63 4.48
N LEU A 42 -2.22 14.06 3.89
CA LEU A 42 -3.23 14.94 4.52
C LEU A 42 -4.52 14.18 4.88
N PHE A 43 -4.81 13.12 4.13
CA PHE A 43 -5.89 12.18 4.30
C PHE A 43 -5.31 10.77 4.46
N GLU A 44 -5.95 10.00 5.35
CA GLU A 44 -5.74 8.57 5.51
C GLU A 44 -7.10 7.94 5.75
N GLY A 45 -7.50 7.05 4.85
CA GLY A 45 -8.80 6.37 4.88
C GLY A 45 -8.69 4.89 4.52
N GLN A 46 -9.56 4.08 5.11
CA GLN A 46 -9.54 2.64 4.87
C GLN A 46 -10.19 2.27 3.54
N VAL A 47 -9.56 1.34 2.83
CA VAL A 47 -10.05 0.78 1.58
C VAL A 47 -9.99 -0.75 1.62
N LEU A 48 -11.02 -1.37 1.05
CA LEU A 48 -11.07 -2.80 0.75
C LEU A 48 -11.07 -3.00 -0.77
N LEU A 49 -10.15 -3.81 -1.26
CA LEU A 49 -10.04 -4.18 -2.67
C LEU A 49 -10.36 -5.67 -2.81
N GLU A 50 -11.38 -6.02 -3.57
CA GLU A 50 -11.76 -7.42 -3.83
C GLU A 50 -11.44 -7.79 -5.27
N VAL A 51 -10.47 -8.70 -5.45
CA VAL A 51 -9.95 -9.11 -6.75
C VAL A 51 -10.49 -10.49 -7.12
N GLY A 52 -11.37 -10.54 -8.12
CA GLY A 52 -11.95 -11.76 -8.69
C GLY A 52 -11.95 -11.70 -10.22
N VAL A 53 -13.13 -11.80 -10.85
CA VAL A 53 -13.29 -11.55 -12.30
C VAL A 53 -13.03 -10.08 -12.66
N GLY A 54 -13.36 -9.17 -11.74
CA GLY A 54 -12.98 -7.76 -11.77
C GLY A 54 -12.27 -7.36 -10.48
N VAL A 55 -12.05 -6.06 -10.31
CA VAL A 55 -11.64 -5.48 -9.03
C VAL A 55 -12.78 -4.61 -8.52
N GLU A 56 -13.21 -4.83 -7.29
CA GLU A 56 -14.17 -3.98 -6.60
C GLU A 56 -13.44 -3.16 -5.54
N VAL A 57 -13.64 -1.84 -5.56
CA VAL A 57 -13.03 -0.90 -4.62
C VAL A 57 -14.09 -0.38 -3.67
N THR A 58 -13.89 -0.59 -2.36
CA THR A 58 -14.79 -0.09 -1.32
C THR A 58 -14.03 0.87 -0.40
N PHE A 59 -14.43 2.15 -0.41
CA PHE A 59 -13.96 3.15 0.55
C PHE A 59 -14.78 3.05 1.83
N VAL A 60 -14.18 2.55 2.91
CA VAL A 60 -14.88 2.34 4.20
C VAL A 60 -15.34 3.66 4.81
N ASP A 61 -14.57 4.72 4.59
CA ASP A 61 -14.86 6.06 5.09
C ASP A 61 -16.10 6.70 4.44
N ALA A 62 -16.66 6.11 3.38
CA ALA A 62 -17.92 6.57 2.80
C ALA A 62 -19.10 6.50 3.78
N TRP A 63 -19.01 5.66 4.83
CA TRP A 63 -20.01 5.57 5.90
C TRP A 63 -19.52 6.10 7.25
N LEU A 64 -18.21 6.08 7.49
CA LEU A 64 -17.62 6.44 8.80
C LEU A 64 -17.11 7.89 8.87
N ALA A 65 -16.73 8.47 7.74
CA ALA A 65 -16.10 9.78 7.66
C ALA A 65 -16.33 10.45 6.28
N GLU A 66 -17.59 10.51 5.85
CA GLU A 66 -17.99 10.98 4.50
C GLU A 66 -17.39 12.35 4.16
N GLU A 67 -17.40 13.30 5.10
CA GLU A 67 -16.85 14.65 4.88
C GLU A 67 -15.35 14.63 4.57
N ARG A 68 -14.56 13.83 5.30
CA ARG A 68 -13.11 13.72 5.06
C ARG A 68 -12.82 13.07 3.70
N LEU A 69 -13.60 12.05 3.34
CA LEU A 69 -13.48 11.37 2.06
C LEU A 69 -13.87 12.32 0.90
N ARG A 70 -14.90 13.13 1.10
CA ARG A 70 -15.31 14.17 0.14
C ARG A 70 -14.22 15.22 -0.04
N ASP A 71 -13.62 15.69 1.04
CA ASP A 71 -12.53 16.67 0.97
C ASP A 71 -11.30 16.11 0.26
N PHE A 72 -11.01 14.82 0.43
CA PHE A 72 -9.98 14.11 -0.34
C PHE A 72 -10.31 14.11 -1.84
N PHE A 73 -11.51 13.66 -2.24
CA PHE A 73 -11.93 13.66 -3.64
C PHE A 73 -12.19 15.05 -4.24
N ALA A 74 -12.19 16.12 -3.45
CA ALA A 74 -12.15 17.47 -3.98
C ALA A 74 -10.76 17.85 -4.53
N ARG A 75 -9.71 17.12 -4.13
CA ARG A 75 -8.31 17.37 -4.52
C ARG A 75 -7.77 16.35 -5.53
N VAL A 76 -8.40 15.20 -5.66
CA VAL A 76 -7.98 14.13 -6.57
C VAL A 76 -9.18 13.56 -7.30
N ASP A 77 -9.01 13.24 -8.58
CA ASP A 77 -10.07 12.61 -9.36
C ASP A 77 -10.36 11.20 -8.83
N ARG A 78 -11.64 10.89 -8.64
CA ARG A 78 -12.05 9.61 -8.06
C ARG A 78 -11.84 8.45 -9.03
N GLU A 79 -12.10 8.64 -10.31
CA GLU A 79 -11.98 7.59 -11.32
C GLU A 79 -10.50 7.22 -11.50
N GLU A 80 -9.60 8.21 -11.52
CA GLU A 80 -8.15 7.97 -11.55
C GLU A 80 -7.65 7.21 -10.31
N VAL A 81 -8.18 7.53 -9.12
CA VAL A 81 -7.84 6.81 -7.88
C VAL A 81 -8.31 5.37 -7.93
N GLU A 82 -9.55 5.13 -8.36
CA GLU A 82 -10.10 3.78 -8.50
C GLU A 82 -9.27 2.97 -9.51
N GLU A 83 -8.92 3.53 -10.67
CA GLU A 83 -8.07 2.87 -11.67
C GLU A 83 -6.67 2.51 -11.11
N ALA A 84 -6.03 3.45 -10.41
CA ALA A 84 -4.72 3.21 -9.79
C ALA A 84 -4.78 2.12 -8.69
N LEU A 85 -5.88 2.09 -7.93
CA LEU A 85 -6.12 1.05 -6.94
C LEU A 85 -6.37 -0.32 -7.58
N GLU A 86 -7.09 -0.38 -8.71
CA GLU A 86 -7.27 -1.61 -9.47
C GLU A 86 -5.94 -2.16 -9.99
N GLU A 87 -5.09 -1.29 -10.57
CA GLU A 87 -3.77 -1.68 -11.05
C GLU A 87 -2.91 -2.22 -9.91
N ALA A 88 -2.86 -1.50 -8.77
CA ALA A 88 -2.13 -1.93 -7.59
C ALA A 88 -2.65 -3.28 -7.05
N ALA A 89 -3.97 -3.46 -6.98
CA ALA A 89 -4.59 -4.71 -6.53
C ALA A 89 -4.22 -5.89 -7.44
N ARG A 90 -4.25 -5.70 -8.76
CA ARG A 90 -3.85 -6.73 -9.73
C ARG A 90 -2.37 -7.07 -9.60
N ALA A 91 -1.51 -6.07 -9.40
CA ALA A 91 -0.07 -6.30 -9.18
C ALA A 91 0.20 -7.10 -7.89
N LEU A 92 -0.47 -6.74 -6.79
CA LEU A 92 -0.35 -7.41 -5.49
C LEU A 92 -0.85 -8.86 -5.54
N THR A 93 -1.94 -9.13 -6.25
CA THR A 93 -2.58 -10.45 -6.29
C THR A 93 -2.04 -11.35 -7.40
N GLY A 94 -1.58 -10.78 -8.51
CA GLY A 94 -0.86 -11.51 -9.58
C GLY A 94 0.53 -11.98 -9.16
N SER A 95 1.18 -11.26 -8.23
CA SER A 95 2.43 -11.70 -7.61
C SER A 95 2.24 -12.74 -6.50
N ALA A 96 1.03 -12.92 -5.96
CA ALA A 96 0.75 -13.87 -4.87
C ALA A 96 0.90 -15.37 -5.25
N GLY A 97 1.14 -15.69 -6.53
CA GLY A 97 1.52 -17.03 -7.00
C GLY A 97 3.02 -17.34 -6.92
N ARG A 98 3.85 -16.36 -6.56
CA ARG A 98 5.32 -16.51 -6.45
C ARG A 98 5.71 -15.88 -5.11
N GLN A 99 6.31 -16.65 -4.22
CA GLN A 99 6.99 -16.10 -3.03
C GLN A 99 7.69 -14.80 -3.43
N ALA A 100 7.31 -13.70 -2.79
CA ALA A 100 7.79 -12.38 -3.12
C ALA A 100 9.32 -12.39 -3.15
N PRO A 101 9.98 -12.07 -4.29
CA PRO A 101 11.32 -11.54 -4.18
C PRO A 101 11.19 -10.16 -3.54
N SER A 102 11.93 -9.92 -2.45
CA SER A 102 12.09 -8.58 -1.88
C SER A 102 12.34 -7.59 -3.01
N PRO A 103 11.57 -6.50 -3.14
CA PRO A 103 11.79 -5.55 -4.22
C PRO A 103 13.19 -4.94 -4.09
N ALA A 104 13.93 -4.92 -5.20
CA ALA A 104 15.28 -4.38 -5.27
C ALA A 104 15.40 -2.88 -4.92
N TRP A 105 14.27 -2.16 -4.75
CA TRP A 105 14.25 -0.78 -4.27
C TRP A 105 14.47 -0.66 -2.75
N MET A 106 14.49 -1.77 -2.00
CA MET A 106 15.03 -1.82 -0.63
C MET A 106 16.57 -1.95 -0.59
N SER A 107 17.25 -2.02 -1.74
CA SER A 107 18.69 -1.86 -1.75
C SER A 107 19.03 -0.37 -1.68
N PRO A 108 19.75 0.09 -0.65
CA PRO A 108 20.32 1.43 -0.69
C PRO A 108 21.17 1.52 -1.96
N HIS A 109 21.03 2.62 -2.69
CA HIS A 109 21.69 2.85 -3.98
C HIS A 109 23.17 2.42 -3.92
N PRO A 110 23.75 1.87 -5.01
CA PRO A 110 25.17 1.57 -5.04
C PRO A 110 25.96 2.89 -5.02
N GLY A 111 26.26 3.38 -3.82
CA GLY A 111 27.31 4.34 -3.58
C GLY A 111 28.61 3.71 -4.03
N GLY A 112 29.27 4.33 -5.00
CA GLY A 112 30.44 3.79 -5.67
C GLY A 112 31.55 3.35 -4.72
N GLY A 113 32.15 2.20 -5.06
CA GLY A 113 33.54 1.86 -4.79
C GLY A 113 34.09 2.16 -3.39
N GLY A 114 33.80 1.30 -2.42
CA GLY A 114 34.52 1.28 -1.16
C GLY A 114 34.20 0.01 -0.38
N SER A 115 35.21 -0.80 -0.08
CA SER A 115 35.12 -2.01 0.75
C SER A 115 34.30 -1.75 2.03
N ALA A 116 33.11 -2.33 2.13
CA ALA A 116 32.30 -2.27 3.34
C ALA A 116 32.92 -3.18 4.42
N SER A 117 33.82 -2.60 5.22
CA SER A 117 34.18 -3.12 6.53
C SER A 117 32.91 -3.19 7.39
N ARG A 118 32.61 -4.36 7.95
CA ARG A 118 31.53 -4.53 8.93
C ARG A 118 31.87 -3.70 10.17
N VAL A 119 31.10 -2.65 10.43
CA VAL A 119 31.08 -1.99 11.74
C VAL A 119 30.17 -2.83 12.63
N ALA A 120 30.75 -3.54 13.59
CA ALA A 120 29.98 -4.11 14.69
C ALA A 120 29.66 -2.98 15.65
N GLU A 121 28.38 -2.74 15.93
CA GLU A 121 27.95 -1.84 16.99
C GLU A 121 27.95 -2.61 18.32
N ASP A 122 28.49 -2.01 19.38
CA ASP A 122 28.43 -2.58 20.72
C ASP A 122 26.98 -2.65 21.22
N ALA A 123 26.68 -3.69 22.00
CA ALA A 123 25.34 -3.94 22.52
C ALA A 123 24.82 -2.75 23.37
N PRO A 124 23.54 -2.36 23.22
CA PRO A 124 23.01 -1.20 23.91
C PRO A 124 22.94 -1.41 25.44
N THR A 125 23.38 -0.40 26.19
CA THR A 125 23.61 -0.43 27.65
C THR A 125 22.35 -0.30 28.51
N TRP A 126 21.14 -0.27 27.95
CA TRP A 126 19.91 -0.04 28.72
C TRP A 126 19.26 -1.31 29.31
N SER A 127 19.86 -2.50 29.16
CA SER A 127 19.33 -3.75 29.73
C SER A 127 19.60 -3.94 31.23
N ALA A 128 19.91 -2.88 31.98
CA ALA A 128 20.16 -2.97 33.43
C ALA A 128 19.32 -1.96 34.20
N VAL A 129 18.02 -2.22 34.32
CA VAL A 129 17.24 -1.88 35.52
C VAL A 129 16.27 -3.04 35.78
N ALA A 130 16.63 -3.88 36.74
CA ALA A 130 15.72 -4.77 37.46
C ALA A 130 15.82 -4.41 38.94
#